data_AF-A0A3M1Q698-F1
#
_entry.id   AF-A0A3M1Q698-F1
#
_cell.length_a   1.000
_cell.length_b   1.000
_cell.length_c   1.000
_cell.angle_alpha   90.00
_cell.angle_beta   90.00
_cell.angle_gamma   90.00
#
_symmetry.space_group_name_H-M   'P 1'
#
loop_
_entity.id
_entity.type
_entity.pdbx_description
1 polymer ?
#
loop_
_entity_poly.entity_id
_entity_poly.type
_entity_poly.pdbx_seq_one_letter_code
_entity_poly.pdbx_strand_id
1 'polypeptide(L)'
;MIETTDKGKSNGRESMVKALRRQVRMRAGMRRRLSALALTAVLAGSMSAPGLSATGEEAAALRAQADRFLHQGRPAAALALYRDVYALSGLGAAGDALLGIGRSLLALGRPELAEPILKRAARSGRSDWQAHYAFGQALLRMGRYGEAARAFARAAAAGGSLRARLAEAIARDAAGEKADLDRLAADGAGGEPAAAANLALLHVVHGRLEQAMRIFRRLVEEERADVVARHNLALALVFAHEEAKAAEVLRLDLDARAVDETLRYFRRLESLAPPARVRALIATAAPMSHAPADTAIPVIPDSPQKRALLKRLFARPAPPPPPPKPEPKPKPVDLPPLLDPTGWSVQIAAYRTPAQLKRGQAYYWRKYAAVLARYRPRRSEIDYGPRRKAPRGFFYRLNVGDLHSRAEAVALCRQLKALGAPCWVRPPEPPEGRLPAGPESGNGKTTRPAGN
;
A
#
# COMPACT_ATOMS: atom_id res chain seq x y z
N MET A 1 15.00 41.18 50.43
CA MET A 1 16.35 41.30 51.01
C MET A 1 16.77 39.90 51.44
N ILE A 2 17.35 39.12 50.52
CA ILE A 2 18.04 37.86 50.82
C ILE A 2 19.19 37.80 49.82
N GLU A 3 20.38 38.13 50.30
CA GLU A 3 21.66 37.86 49.64
C GLU A 3 21.96 36.37 49.78
N THR A 4 22.35 35.70 48.70
CA THR A 4 23.11 34.45 48.77
C THR A 4 24.28 34.50 47.82
N THR A 5 25.45 34.28 48.41
CA THR A 5 26.81 34.46 47.92
C THR A 5 27.24 33.49 46.83
N ASP A 6 27.80 34.03 45.74
CA ASP A 6 28.50 33.33 44.66
C ASP A 6 29.99 33.14 44.99
N LYS A 7 30.34 32.08 45.73
CA LYS A 7 31.75 31.73 46.00
C LYS A 7 32.12 30.27 45.70
N GLY A 8 31.24 29.49 45.07
CA GLY A 8 31.45 28.05 44.82
C GLY A 8 31.84 27.66 43.39
N LYS A 9 31.72 28.55 42.38
CA LYS A 9 31.82 28.15 40.96
C LYS A 9 33.18 28.34 40.29
N SER A 10 34.17 29.00 40.90
CA SER A 10 35.47 29.22 40.27
C SER A 10 36.45 28.03 40.41
N ASN A 11 36.43 27.31 41.53
CA ASN A 11 37.37 26.20 41.78
C ASN A 11 37.14 24.95 40.91
N GLY A 12 35.92 24.71 40.43
CA GLY A 12 35.60 23.55 39.58
C GLY A 12 36.05 23.70 38.12
N ARG A 13 36.11 24.93 37.59
CA ARG A 13 36.51 25.20 36.21
C ARG A 13 38.02 25.10 36.00
N GLU A 14 38.82 25.50 36.99
CA GLU A 14 40.28 25.37 36.89
C GLU A 14 40.76 23.91 36.99
N SER A 15 40.10 23.06 37.77
CA SER A 15 40.49 21.63 37.89
C SER A 15 40.23 20.87 36.59
N MET A 16 39.12 21.17 35.90
CA MET A 16 38.74 20.56 34.63
C MET A 16 39.66 20.98 33.48
N VAL A 17 40.11 22.25 33.45
CA VAL A 17 41.07 22.74 32.45
C VAL A 17 42.47 22.13 32.66
N LYS A 18 42.90 21.91 33.92
CA LYS A 18 44.15 21.20 34.22
C LYS A 18 44.08 19.71 33.83
N ALA A 19 42.94 19.05 33.99
CA ALA A 19 42.74 17.66 33.56
C ALA A 19 42.79 17.50 32.03
N LEU A 20 42.14 18.41 31.28
CA LEU A 20 42.17 18.43 29.82
C LEU A 20 43.57 18.68 29.25
N ARG A 21 44.38 19.56 29.87
CA ARG A 21 45.77 19.81 29.46
C ARG A 21 46.70 18.61 29.69
N ARG A 22 46.43 17.76 30.71
CA ARG A 22 47.19 16.50 30.93
C ARG A 22 46.85 15.43 29.89
N GLN A 23 45.59 15.31 29.47
CA GLN A 23 45.20 14.36 28.41
C GLN A 23 45.79 14.69 27.03
N VAL A 24 45.93 15.98 26.70
CA VAL A 24 46.54 16.41 25.42
C VAL A 24 48.04 16.14 25.41
N ARG A 25 48.75 16.29 26.54
CA ARG A 25 50.18 15.96 26.64
C ARG A 25 50.49 14.46 26.56
N MET A 26 49.60 13.59 27.06
CA MET A 26 49.76 12.13 26.96
C MET A 26 49.63 11.61 25.52
N ARG A 27 48.82 12.25 24.66
CA ARG A 27 48.67 11.87 23.24
C ARG A 27 49.81 12.35 22.34
N ALA A 28 50.57 13.37 22.75
CA ALA A 28 51.74 13.86 22.01
C ALA A 28 52.99 12.97 22.22
N GLY A 29 53.04 12.17 23.29
CA GLY A 29 54.17 11.28 23.62
C GLY A 29 54.21 9.95 22.87
N MET A 30 53.14 9.56 22.15
CA MET A 30 53.05 8.24 21.48
C MET A 30 53.49 8.28 20.00
N ARG A 31 54.10 9.38 19.53
CA ARG A 31 54.62 9.52 18.14
C ARG A 31 56.14 9.68 18.12
N ARG A 32 56.87 8.83 18.84
CA ARG A 32 58.32 8.65 18.63
C ARG A 32 58.73 7.23 19.01
N ARG A 33 58.67 6.32 18.04
CA ARG A 33 59.49 5.11 17.91
C ARG A 33 58.98 4.35 16.69
N LEU A 34 59.73 4.44 15.60
CA LEU A 34 60.01 3.36 14.65
C LEU A 34 60.95 3.94 13.60
N SER A 35 62.24 3.67 13.81
CA SER A 35 63.30 3.94 12.84
C SER A 35 63.91 2.59 12.44
N ALA A 36 63.93 2.37 11.13
CA ALA A 36 65.02 1.80 10.33
C ALA A 36 65.05 0.30 9.95
N LEU A 37 65.49 0.12 8.68
CA LEU A 37 65.91 -1.07 7.89
C LEU A 37 64.79 -1.89 7.21
N ALA A 38 64.86 -2.26 5.92
CA ALA A 38 65.95 -2.25 4.94
C ALA A 38 65.44 -2.18 3.48
N LEU A 39 66.38 -1.79 2.61
CA LEU A 39 66.34 -1.57 1.17
C LEU A 39 66.37 -2.89 0.36
N THR A 40 65.57 -3.01 -0.69
CA THR A 40 65.98 -3.65 -1.97
C THR A 40 65.27 -3.00 -3.15
N ALA A 41 66.06 -2.58 -4.13
CA ALA A 41 65.64 -1.97 -5.37
C ALA A 41 65.19 -3.02 -6.39
N VAL A 42 64.10 -2.73 -7.10
CA VAL A 42 63.84 -3.27 -8.44
C VAL A 42 63.56 -2.07 -9.35
N LEU A 43 64.48 -1.84 -10.27
CA LEU A 43 64.33 -0.95 -11.42
C LEU A 43 63.39 -1.62 -12.43
N ALA A 44 62.23 -1.03 -12.66
CA ALA A 44 61.41 -1.29 -13.85
C ALA A 44 60.83 0.03 -14.34
N GLY A 45 60.90 0.22 -15.66
CA GLY A 45 60.75 1.48 -16.37
C GLY A 45 59.48 2.25 -16.06
N SER A 46 59.69 3.53 -15.79
CA SER A 46 58.71 4.58 -15.58
C SER A 46 57.86 4.85 -16.82
N MET A 47 56.56 4.56 -16.73
CA MET A 47 55.54 5.49 -17.23
C MET A 47 54.88 6.10 -16.00
N SER A 48 55.45 7.20 -15.51
CA SER A 48 54.90 7.94 -14.38
C SER A 48 53.58 8.58 -14.78
N ALA A 49 52.47 8.01 -14.30
CA ALA A 49 51.24 8.75 -14.14
C ALA A 49 51.52 9.99 -13.27
N PRO A 50 50.87 11.14 -13.49
CA PRO A 50 51.08 12.32 -12.65
C PRO A 50 50.66 11.97 -11.21
N GLY A 51 51.66 11.74 -10.35
CA GLY A 51 51.46 11.41 -8.95
C GLY A 51 50.92 12.62 -8.20
N LEU A 52 49.79 12.44 -7.50
CA LEU A 52 49.28 13.42 -6.55
C LEU A 52 50.33 13.66 -5.45
N SER A 53 50.51 14.91 -5.02
CA SER A 53 51.38 15.24 -3.88
C SER A 53 50.89 14.54 -2.60
N ALA A 54 51.77 14.30 -1.62
CA ALA A 54 51.38 13.72 -0.32
C ALA A 54 50.20 14.47 0.35
N THR A 55 50.12 15.79 0.16
CA THR A 55 49.00 16.63 0.59
C THR A 55 47.69 16.38 -0.19
N GLY A 56 47.79 16.03 -1.47
CA GLY A 56 46.66 15.66 -2.31
C GLY A 56 46.09 14.29 -1.96
N GLU A 57 46.95 13.31 -1.64
CA GLU A 57 46.52 11.99 -1.15
C GLU A 57 45.80 12.09 0.21
N GLU A 58 46.34 12.89 1.13
CA GLU A 58 45.71 13.15 2.43
C GLU A 58 44.33 13.81 2.27
N ALA A 59 44.23 14.84 1.42
CA ALA A 59 42.96 15.50 1.12
C ALA A 59 41.94 14.54 0.49
N ALA A 60 42.37 13.64 -0.40
CA ALA A 60 41.52 12.63 -1.02
C ALA A 60 41.00 11.60 0.00
N ALA A 61 41.85 11.13 0.92
CA ALA A 61 41.48 10.20 1.98
C ALA A 61 40.47 10.82 2.96
N LEU A 62 40.70 12.07 3.37
CA LEU A 62 39.78 12.84 4.21
C LEU A 62 38.44 13.06 3.51
N ARG A 63 38.44 13.38 2.21
CA ARG A 63 37.22 13.52 1.42
C ARG A 63 36.41 12.23 1.40
N ALA A 64 37.04 11.09 1.12
CA ALA A 64 36.37 9.79 1.10
C ALA A 64 35.75 9.44 2.47
N GLN A 65 36.40 9.84 3.57
CA GLN A 65 35.83 9.70 4.91
C GLN A 65 34.65 10.64 5.15
N ALA A 66 34.73 11.89 4.71
CA ALA A 66 33.66 12.86 4.78
C ALA A 66 32.41 12.38 3.99
N ASP A 67 32.62 11.86 2.78
CA ASP A 67 31.56 11.28 1.95
C ASP A 67 30.83 10.15 2.69
N ARG A 68 31.58 9.24 3.33
CA ARG A 68 31.00 8.16 4.14
C ARG A 68 30.16 8.69 5.31
N PHE A 69 30.64 9.70 6.04
CA PHE A 69 29.85 10.29 7.12
C PHE A 69 28.57 10.95 6.60
N LEU A 70 28.64 11.63 5.45
CA LEU A 70 27.46 12.24 4.86
C LEU A 70 26.43 11.16 4.43
N HIS A 71 26.89 10.07 3.82
CA HIS A 71 26.05 8.92 3.46
C HIS A 71 25.42 8.22 4.68
N GLN A 72 26.11 8.19 5.81
CA GLN A 72 25.61 7.63 7.07
C GLN A 72 24.67 8.58 7.84
N GLY A 73 24.31 9.74 7.27
CA GLY A 73 23.46 10.72 7.96
C GLY A 73 24.17 11.45 9.11
N ARG A 74 25.50 11.57 9.06
CA ARG A 74 26.33 12.30 10.03
C ARG A 74 26.90 13.59 9.44
N PRO A 75 26.05 14.56 9.04
CA PRO A 75 26.49 15.72 8.27
C PRO A 75 27.38 16.68 9.06
N ALA A 76 27.26 16.74 10.40
CA ALA A 76 28.16 17.56 11.22
C ALA A 76 29.61 17.06 11.20
N ALA A 77 29.81 15.73 11.25
CA ALA A 77 31.13 15.12 11.15
C ALA A 77 31.70 15.25 9.73
N ALA A 78 30.86 15.06 8.70
CA ALA A 78 31.25 15.30 7.32
C ALA A 78 31.67 16.76 7.09
N LEU A 79 30.93 17.74 7.63
CA LEU A 79 31.24 19.16 7.52
C LEU A 79 32.63 19.50 8.08
N ALA A 80 32.99 18.95 9.25
CA ALA A 80 34.31 19.17 9.83
C ALA A 80 35.41 18.67 8.87
N LEU A 81 35.29 17.44 8.38
CA LEU A 81 36.27 16.85 7.47
C LEU A 81 36.35 17.60 6.13
N TYR A 82 35.24 18.02 5.53
CA TYR A 82 35.32 18.79 4.29
C TYR A 82 35.96 20.17 4.47
N ARG A 83 35.90 20.77 5.67
CA ARG A 83 36.64 22.00 5.98
C ARG A 83 38.15 21.73 6.04
N ASP A 84 38.54 20.59 6.60
CA ASP A 84 39.95 20.15 6.60
C ASP A 84 40.43 19.87 5.16
N VAL A 85 39.61 19.18 4.36
CA VAL A 85 39.88 18.97 2.92
C VAL A 85 40.04 20.31 2.21
N TYR A 86 39.16 21.28 2.46
CA TYR A 86 39.25 22.60 1.85
C TYR A 86 40.53 23.36 2.26
N ALA A 87 40.97 23.22 3.51
CA ALA A 87 42.22 23.83 4.00
C ALA A 87 43.48 23.19 3.39
N LEU A 88 43.43 21.89 3.09
CA LEU A 88 44.53 21.14 2.47
C LEU A 88 44.54 21.22 0.94
N SER A 89 43.40 21.55 0.32
CA SER A 89 43.23 21.53 -1.13
C SER A 89 43.81 22.78 -1.80
N GLY A 90 44.67 22.58 -2.79
CA GLY A 90 44.97 23.61 -3.80
C GLY A 90 43.76 23.92 -4.69
N LEU A 91 43.90 24.92 -5.59
CA LEU A 91 42.81 25.46 -6.42
C LEU A 91 41.95 24.41 -7.16
N GLY A 92 42.51 23.24 -7.51
CA GLY A 92 41.81 22.17 -8.25
C GLY A 92 40.83 21.29 -7.45
N ALA A 93 41.04 21.11 -6.14
CA ALA A 93 40.17 20.27 -5.28
C ALA A 93 39.21 21.09 -4.40
N ALA A 94 39.34 22.42 -4.44
CA ALA A 94 38.49 23.36 -3.71
C ALA A 94 37.00 23.22 -4.06
N GLY A 95 36.67 22.94 -5.33
CA GLY A 95 35.27 22.78 -5.78
C GLY A 95 34.54 21.63 -5.10
N ASP A 96 35.16 20.45 -5.04
CA ASP A 96 34.58 19.24 -4.45
C ASP A 96 34.42 19.39 -2.93
N ALA A 97 35.39 20.04 -2.27
CA ALA A 97 35.30 20.35 -0.84
C ALA A 97 34.17 21.36 -0.54
N LEU A 98 34.04 22.43 -1.35
CA LEU A 98 32.94 23.39 -1.22
C LEU A 98 31.57 22.72 -1.44
N LEU A 99 31.47 21.81 -2.41
CA LEU A 99 30.27 21.00 -2.62
C LEU A 99 29.93 20.16 -1.38
N GLY A 100 30.92 19.46 -0.81
CA GLY A 100 30.76 18.67 0.41
C GLY A 100 30.31 19.50 1.62
N ILE A 101 30.93 20.66 1.84
CA ILE A 101 30.53 21.64 2.87
C ILE A 101 29.07 22.05 2.66
N GLY A 102 28.72 22.46 1.44
CA GLY A 102 27.37 22.91 1.11
C GLY A 102 26.31 21.82 1.30
N ARG A 103 26.57 20.58 0.86
CA ARG A 103 25.66 19.43 1.07
C ARG A 103 25.50 19.10 2.55
N SER A 104 26.57 19.20 3.32
CA SER A 104 26.52 19.00 4.78
C SER A 104 25.67 20.07 5.47
N LEU A 105 25.81 21.34 5.08
CA LEU A 105 24.98 22.45 5.58
C LEU A 105 23.50 22.27 5.20
N LEU A 106 23.20 21.80 3.99
CA LEU A 106 21.83 21.45 3.61
C LEU A 106 21.29 20.30 4.47
N ALA A 107 22.05 19.23 4.69
CA ALA A 107 21.62 18.13 5.55
C ALA A 107 21.38 18.58 7.01
N LEU A 108 22.08 19.62 7.49
CA LEU A 108 21.87 20.26 8.78
C LEU A 108 20.71 21.27 8.81
N GLY A 109 19.99 21.47 7.70
CA GLY A 109 18.90 22.44 7.63
C GLY A 109 19.40 23.90 7.74
N ARG A 110 20.57 24.22 7.16
CA ARG A 110 21.16 25.56 7.11
C ARG A 110 21.35 26.05 5.65
N PRO A 111 20.26 26.19 4.86
CA PRO A 111 20.37 26.56 3.45
C PRO A 111 20.97 27.96 3.24
N GLU A 112 20.79 28.89 4.17
CA GLU A 112 21.33 30.26 4.12
C GLU A 112 22.86 30.27 4.18
N LEU A 113 23.45 29.38 4.99
CA LEU A 113 24.90 29.20 5.05
C LEU A 113 25.43 28.41 3.84
N ALA A 114 24.61 27.50 3.29
CA ALA A 114 24.99 26.67 2.16
C ALA A 114 25.04 27.45 0.84
N GLU A 115 24.11 28.39 0.63
CA GLU A 115 23.95 29.16 -0.62
C GLU A 115 25.25 29.80 -1.13
N PRO A 116 25.98 30.63 -0.36
CA PRO A 116 27.17 31.30 -0.87
C PRO A 116 28.32 30.32 -1.15
N ILE A 117 28.40 29.22 -0.39
CA ILE A 117 29.40 28.16 -0.57
C ILE A 117 29.12 27.37 -1.86
N LEU A 118 27.87 26.96 -2.06
CA LEU A 118 27.44 26.19 -3.24
C LEU A 118 27.47 27.04 -4.51
N LYS A 119 27.21 28.35 -4.41
CA LYS A 119 27.38 29.29 -5.51
C LYS A 119 28.84 29.39 -5.95
N ARG A 120 29.80 29.33 -5.02
CA ARG A 120 31.24 29.26 -5.33
C ARG A 120 31.60 27.91 -5.94
N ALA A 121 31.12 26.81 -5.39
CA ALA A 121 31.32 25.47 -5.96
C ALA A 121 30.81 25.38 -7.40
N ALA A 122 29.62 25.92 -7.68
CA ALA A 122 29.03 25.94 -9.03
C ALA A 122 29.77 26.83 -10.04
N ARG A 123 30.70 27.70 -9.59
CA ARG A 123 31.50 28.58 -10.46
C ARG A 123 32.91 28.03 -10.74
N SER A 124 33.37 26.99 -10.04
CA SER A 124 34.76 26.52 -10.11
C SER A 124 35.11 25.77 -11.41
N GLY A 125 34.29 25.86 -12.46
CA GLY A 125 34.62 25.45 -13.83
C GLY A 125 34.68 23.93 -14.10
N ARG A 126 34.72 23.08 -13.07
CA ARG A 126 34.45 21.65 -13.24
C ARG A 126 32.94 21.46 -13.40
N SER A 127 32.53 21.00 -14.58
CA SER A 127 31.14 20.70 -15.00
C SER A 127 30.50 19.59 -14.15
N ASP A 128 30.39 19.80 -12.85
CA ASP A 128 29.78 18.87 -11.91
C ASP A 128 28.34 19.31 -11.70
N TRP A 129 27.40 18.64 -12.36
CA TRP A 129 25.96 18.90 -12.25
C TRP A 129 25.49 18.89 -10.78
N GLN A 130 26.18 18.18 -9.88
CA GLN A 130 25.92 18.09 -8.46
C GLN A 130 26.08 19.44 -7.76
N ALA A 131 27.03 20.28 -8.17
CA ALA A 131 27.22 21.60 -7.59
C ALA A 131 26.06 22.54 -7.94
N HIS A 132 25.65 22.55 -9.20
CA HIS A 132 24.45 23.28 -9.63
C HIS A 132 23.17 22.74 -8.97
N TYR A 133 23.07 21.41 -8.84
CA TYR A 133 21.92 20.76 -8.20
C TYR A 133 21.83 21.12 -6.72
N ALA A 134 22.92 20.99 -5.97
CA ALA A 134 22.96 21.36 -4.55
C ALA A 134 22.69 22.86 -4.35
N PHE A 135 23.23 23.72 -5.21
CA PHE A 135 22.93 25.16 -5.19
C PHE A 135 21.42 25.41 -5.40
N GLY A 136 20.80 24.73 -6.37
CA GLY A 136 19.36 24.75 -6.57
C GLY A 136 18.57 24.30 -5.35
N GLN A 137 19.03 23.26 -4.63
CA GLN A 137 18.40 22.81 -3.40
C GLN A 137 18.43 23.85 -2.27
N ALA A 138 19.54 24.59 -2.13
CA ALA A 138 19.64 25.69 -1.17
C ALA A 138 18.60 26.77 -1.48
N LEU A 139 18.55 27.22 -2.74
CA LEU A 139 17.59 28.23 -3.21
C LEU A 139 16.14 27.78 -3.04
N LEU A 140 15.85 26.51 -3.35
CA LEU A 140 14.51 25.93 -3.22
C LEU A 140 14.01 25.97 -1.78
N ARG A 141 14.88 25.62 -0.81
CA ARG A 141 14.55 25.65 0.63
C ARG A 141 14.39 27.07 1.18
N MET A 142 15.05 28.04 0.57
CA MET A 142 14.88 29.46 0.88
C MET A 142 13.64 30.09 0.19
N GLY A 143 12.84 29.31 -0.55
CA GLY A 143 11.68 29.82 -1.29
C GLY A 143 12.03 30.62 -2.55
N ARG A 144 13.30 30.66 -2.98
CA ARG A 144 13.78 31.37 -4.17
C ARG A 144 13.57 30.52 -5.43
N TYR A 145 12.31 30.21 -5.74
CA TYR A 145 11.92 29.18 -6.71
C TYR A 145 12.43 29.43 -8.13
N GLY A 146 12.31 30.66 -8.65
CA GLY A 146 12.79 30.99 -10.01
C GLY A 146 14.32 30.87 -10.15
N GLU A 147 15.07 31.23 -9.10
CA GLU A 147 16.53 31.03 -9.09
C GLU A 147 16.91 29.55 -8.96
N ALA A 148 16.16 28.79 -8.14
CA ALA A 148 16.32 27.35 -8.01
C ALA A 148 16.10 26.65 -9.36
N ALA A 149 15.05 27.00 -10.09
CA ALA A 149 14.75 26.48 -11.42
C ALA A 149 15.94 26.69 -12.38
N ARG A 150 16.51 27.91 -12.44
CA ARG A 150 17.69 28.19 -13.26
C ARG A 150 18.94 27.41 -12.84
N ALA A 151 19.12 27.17 -11.54
CA ALA A 151 20.23 26.35 -11.05
C ALA A 151 20.05 24.87 -11.42
N PHE A 152 18.85 24.32 -11.28
CA PHE A 152 18.55 22.94 -11.71
C PHE A 152 18.62 22.76 -13.23
N ALA A 153 18.20 23.75 -14.01
CA ALA A 153 18.36 23.75 -15.48
C ALA A 153 19.84 23.64 -15.88
N ARG A 154 20.72 24.40 -15.21
CA ARG A 154 22.18 24.28 -15.41
C ARG A 154 22.71 22.92 -14.99
N ALA A 155 22.20 22.35 -13.90
CA ALA A 155 22.55 20.99 -13.51
C ALA A 155 22.16 19.97 -14.58
N ALA A 156 20.93 20.05 -15.11
CA ALA A 156 20.45 19.19 -16.18
C ALA A 156 21.30 19.33 -17.46
N ALA A 157 21.63 20.56 -17.87
CA ALA A 157 22.47 20.82 -19.03
C ALA A 157 23.91 20.31 -18.87
N ALA A 158 24.44 20.30 -17.65
CA ALA A 158 25.80 19.82 -17.32
C ALA A 158 25.89 18.29 -17.15
N GLY A 159 24.95 17.52 -17.69
CA GLY A 159 24.91 16.05 -17.57
C GLY A 159 24.12 15.53 -16.36
N GLY A 160 23.35 16.38 -15.69
CA GLY A 160 22.49 15.98 -14.58
C GLY A 160 21.40 15.00 -15.02
N SER A 161 21.11 14.02 -14.15
CA SER A 161 20.13 12.96 -14.42
C SER A 161 18.68 13.48 -14.47
N LEU A 162 17.72 12.58 -14.75
CA LEU A 162 16.28 12.86 -14.63
C LEU A 162 15.92 13.59 -13.32
N ARG A 163 16.65 13.31 -12.24
CA ARG A 163 16.49 13.98 -10.94
C ARG A 163 16.69 15.50 -11.00
N ALA A 164 17.65 15.99 -11.79
CA ALA A 164 17.89 17.42 -11.95
C ALA A 164 16.73 18.09 -12.71
N ARG A 165 16.23 17.44 -13.76
CA ARG A 165 15.09 17.92 -14.57
C ARG A 165 13.77 17.89 -13.80
N LEU A 166 13.56 16.88 -12.95
CA LEU A 166 12.42 16.85 -12.03
C LEU A 166 12.50 17.97 -10.97
N ALA A 167 13.69 18.21 -10.40
CA ALA A 167 13.87 19.30 -9.44
C ALA A 167 13.66 20.68 -10.09
N GLU A 168 14.09 20.85 -11.34
CA GLU A 168 13.78 22.03 -12.14
C GLU A 168 12.27 22.22 -12.31
N ALA A 169 11.55 21.18 -12.72
CA ALA A 169 10.09 21.24 -12.90
C ALA A 169 9.35 21.59 -11.60
N ILE A 170 9.72 20.96 -10.48
CA ILE A 170 9.19 21.29 -9.16
C ILE A 170 9.45 22.76 -8.81
N ALA A 171 10.65 23.27 -9.08
CA ALA A 171 10.99 24.67 -8.82
C ALA A 171 10.21 25.65 -9.72
N ARG A 172 10.02 25.31 -11.00
CA ARG A 172 9.20 26.10 -11.93
C ARG A 172 7.74 26.16 -11.50
N ASP A 173 7.14 25.01 -11.16
CA ASP A 173 5.75 24.97 -10.70
C ASP A 173 5.56 25.77 -9.41
N ALA A 174 6.53 25.70 -8.48
CA ALA A 174 6.52 26.53 -7.28
C ALA A 174 6.64 28.04 -7.61
N ALA A 175 7.37 28.40 -8.65
CA ALA A 175 7.44 29.78 -9.17
C ALA A 175 6.16 30.21 -9.92
N GLY A 176 5.25 29.27 -10.23
CA GLY A 176 4.05 29.54 -11.03
C GLY A 176 4.25 29.35 -12.54
N GLU A 177 5.43 28.88 -12.95
CA GLU A 177 5.74 28.53 -14.34
C GLU A 177 5.40 27.06 -14.58
N LYS A 178 4.57 26.77 -15.59
CA LYS A 178 4.12 25.39 -15.87
C LYS A 178 5.26 24.54 -16.42
N ALA A 179 5.57 23.42 -15.78
CA ALA A 179 6.52 22.44 -16.30
C ALA A 179 5.97 21.63 -17.48
N ASP A 180 6.84 21.26 -18.43
CA ASP A 180 6.55 20.33 -19.51
C ASP A 180 6.72 18.88 -19.03
N LEU A 181 5.62 18.30 -18.53
CA LEU A 181 5.60 16.94 -17.99
C LEU A 181 5.74 15.87 -19.07
N ASP A 182 5.34 16.15 -20.30
CA ASP A 182 5.35 15.15 -21.38
C ASP A 182 6.78 14.90 -21.85
N ARG A 183 7.60 15.97 -21.93
CA ARG A 183 9.05 15.84 -22.13
C ARG A 183 9.73 15.07 -21.01
N LEU A 184 9.36 15.33 -19.74
CA LEU A 184 9.92 14.60 -18.59
C LEU A 184 9.57 13.12 -18.60
N ALA A 185 8.35 12.77 -19.00
CA ALA A 185 7.89 11.39 -19.09
C ALA A 185 8.63 10.61 -20.18
N ALA A 186 8.84 11.22 -21.36
CA ALA A 186 9.59 10.63 -22.45
C ALA A 186 11.04 10.31 -22.04
N ASP A 187 11.68 11.26 -21.36
CA ASP A 187 13.06 11.10 -20.92
C ASP A 187 13.24 10.20 -19.67
N GLY A 188 12.14 9.81 -19.02
CA GLY A 188 12.13 9.10 -17.74
C GLY A 188 11.68 7.64 -17.80
N ALA A 189 11.44 7.12 -19.01
CA ALA A 189 11.02 5.73 -19.20
C ALA A 189 12.10 4.74 -18.69
N GLY A 190 11.85 4.12 -17.53
CA GLY A 190 12.76 3.15 -16.91
C GLY A 190 13.70 3.70 -15.82
N GLY A 191 13.49 4.94 -15.36
CA GLY A 191 14.31 5.57 -14.32
C GLY A 191 14.26 4.91 -12.93
N GLU A 192 15.03 5.48 -12.00
CA GLU A 192 15.02 5.09 -10.58
C GLU A 192 13.60 5.23 -9.97
N PRO A 193 13.18 4.34 -9.04
CA PRO A 193 11.82 4.36 -8.49
C PRO A 193 11.44 5.70 -7.84
N ALA A 194 12.38 6.32 -7.14
CA ALA A 194 12.18 7.63 -6.51
C ALA A 194 11.94 8.74 -7.56
N ALA A 195 12.63 8.69 -8.70
CA ALA A 195 12.42 9.65 -9.78
C ALA A 195 11.05 9.43 -10.45
N ALA A 196 10.65 8.17 -10.68
CA ALA A 196 9.34 7.82 -11.19
C ALA A 196 8.21 8.26 -10.24
N ALA A 197 8.37 8.04 -8.93
CA ALA A 197 7.42 8.47 -7.91
C ALA A 197 7.28 10.01 -7.85
N ASN A 198 8.38 10.76 -8.03
CA ASN A 198 8.35 12.22 -8.10
C ASN A 198 7.69 12.74 -9.39
N LEU A 199 7.91 12.07 -10.53
CA LEU A 199 7.19 12.38 -11.77
C LEU A 199 5.69 12.13 -11.61
N ALA A 200 5.30 11.01 -11.01
CA ALA A 200 3.91 10.70 -10.72
C ALA A 200 3.29 11.75 -9.78
N LEU A 201 4.02 12.21 -8.76
CA LEU A 201 3.58 13.29 -7.89
C LEU A 201 3.36 14.62 -8.64
N LEU A 202 4.25 14.97 -9.59
CA LEU A 202 4.01 16.13 -10.47
C LEU A 202 2.72 15.96 -11.27
N HIS A 203 2.46 14.78 -11.82
CA HIS A 203 1.18 14.50 -12.49
C HIS A 203 -0.03 14.71 -11.56
N VAL A 204 0.03 14.24 -10.31
CA VAL A 204 -1.03 14.46 -9.30
C VAL A 204 -1.28 15.95 -9.07
N VAL A 205 -0.21 16.72 -8.84
CA VAL A 205 -0.27 18.16 -8.61
C VAL A 205 -0.95 18.90 -9.76
N HIS A 206 -0.77 18.43 -11.00
CA HIS A 206 -1.40 19.01 -12.20
C HIS A 206 -2.74 18.36 -12.57
N GLY A 207 -3.31 17.50 -11.73
CA GLY A 207 -4.60 16.83 -11.98
C GLY A 207 -4.55 15.75 -13.07
N ARG A 208 -3.36 15.36 -13.54
CA ARG A 208 -3.15 14.30 -14.54
C ARG A 208 -3.16 12.91 -13.87
N LEU A 209 -4.28 12.58 -13.22
CA LEU A 209 -4.38 11.39 -12.36
C LEU A 209 -4.19 10.08 -13.12
N GLU A 210 -4.68 9.99 -14.36
CA GLU A 210 -4.48 8.80 -15.20
C GLU A 210 -2.99 8.51 -15.45
N GLN A 211 -2.20 9.54 -15.78
CA GLN A 211 -0.76 9.43 -15.97
C GLN A 211 -0.06 9.02 -14.67
N ALA A 212 -0.41 9.67 -13.54
CA ALA A 212 0.15 9.34 -12.23
C ALA A 212 -0.13 7.89 -11.85
N MET A 213 -1.38 7.45 -11.98
CA MET A 213 -1.80 6.11 -11.61
C MET A 213 -1.19 5.01 -12.48
N ARG A 214 -0.88 5.29 -13.76
CA ARG A 214 -0.10 4.36 -14.59
C ARG A 214 1.32 4.16 -14.05
N ILE A 215 1.99 5.24 -13.66
CA ILE A 215 3.35 5.16 -13.10
C ILE A 215 3.33 4.41 -11.76
N PHE A 216 2.40 4.72 -10.86
CA PHE A 216 2.30 4.03 -9.58
C PHE A 216 1.94 2.55 -9.74
N ARG A 217 1.01 2.18 -10.62
CA ARG A 217 0.69 0.78 -10.92
C ARG A 217 1.93 0.00 -11.33
N ARG A 218 2.74 0.56 -12.24
CA ARG A 218 4.01 -0.03 -12.65
C ARG A 218 4.97 -0.22 -11.46
N LEU A 219 5.14 0.78 -10.61
CA LEU A 219 5.99 0.68 -9.42
C LEU A 219 5.53 -0.43 -8.45
N VAL A 220 4.21 -0.60 -8.31
CA VAL A 220 3.62 -1.66 -7.48
C VAL A 220 3.83 -3.04 -8.11
N GLU A 221 3.58 -3.18 -9.42
CA GLU A 221 3.76 -4.43 -10.18
C GLU A 221 5.22 -4.91 -10.14
N GLU A 222 6.16 -3.99 -10.35
CA GLU A 222 7.61 -4.24 -10.33
C GLU A 222 8.18 -4.42 -8.91
N GLU A 223 7.38 -4.31 -7.84
CA GLU A 223 7.85 -4.38 -6.44
C GLU A 223 8.87 -3.29 -6.05
N ARG A 224 8.80 -2.14 -6.72
CA ARG A 224 9.73 -1.00 -6.56
C ARG A 224 9.10 0.19 -5.83
N ALA A 225 7.89 0.04 -5.30
CA ALA A 225 7.20 1.06 -4.51
C ALA A 225 7.72 1.08 -3.06
N ASP A 226 8.74 1.91 -2.81
CA ASP A 226 9.25 2.20 -1.47
C ASP A 226 8.27 3.06 -0.63
N VAL A 227 8.65 3.40 0.60
CA VAL A 227 7.81 4.18 1.52
C VAL A 227 7.42 5.53 0.91
N VAL A 228 8.33 6.20 0.21
CA VAL A 228 8.07 7.50 -0.43
C VAL A 228 7.07 7.35 -1.58
N ALA A 229 7.26 6.33 -2.42
CA ALA A 229 6.34 6.01 -3.50
C ALA A 229 4.94 5.65 -2.97
N ARG A 230 4.84 4.90 -1.86
CA ARG A 230 3.56 4.58 -1.20
C ARG A 230 2.86 5.81 -0.64
N HIS A 231 3.58 6.75 -0.03
CA HIS A 231 2.99 8.02 0.43
C HIS A 231 2.50 8.88 -0.74
N ASN A 232 3.29 9.00 -1.82
CA ASN A 232 2.89 9.73 -3.02
C ASN A 232 1.68 9.07 -3.72
N LEU A 233 1.61 7.74 -3.70
CA LEU A 233 0.46 6.97 -4.19
C LEU A 233 -0.79 7.21 -3.34
N ALA A 234 -0.67 7.24 -2.01
CA ALA A 234 -1.78 7.58 -1.13
C ALA A 234 -2.31 9.00 -1.41
N LEU A 235 -1.42 9.97 -1.65
CA LEU A 235 -1.83 11.31 -2.10
C LEU A 235 -2.56 11.27 -3.44
N ALA A 236 -2.09 10.48 -4.41
CA ALA A 236 -2.76 10.29 -5.69
C ALA A 236 -4.18 9.70 -5.53
N LEU A 237 -4.34 8.74 -4.61
CA LEU A 237 -5.63 8.14 -4.29
C LEU A 237 -6.60 9.13 -3.63
N VAL A 238 -6.12 10.03 -2.76
CA VAL A 238 -6.95 11.12 -2.22
C VAL A 238 -7.50 11.99 -3.34
N PHE A 239 -6.65 12.38 -4.30
CA PHE A 239 -7.06 13.15 -5.48
C PHE A 239 -7.99 12.39 -6.43
N ALA A 240 -7.89 11.05 -6.43
CA ALA A 240 -8.82 10.18 -7.15
C ALA A 240 -10.14 9.94 -6.38
N HIS A 241 -10.32 10.59 -5.23
CA HIS A 241 -11.45 10.40 -4.31
C HIS A 241 -11.58 8.96 -3.76
N GLU A 242 -10.47 8.23 -3.73
CA GLU A 242 -10.36 6.86 -3.19
C GLU A 242 -9.71 6.87 -1.80
N GLU A 243 -10.19 7.72 -0.88
CA GLU A 243 -9.57 7.95 0.44
C GLU A 243 -9.47 6.67 1.29
N ALA A 244 -10.44 5.76 1.16
CA ALA A 244 -10.41 4.45 1.84
C ALA A 244 -9.17 3.62 1.43
N LYS A 245 -8.86 3.56 0.12
CA LYS A 245 -7.66 2.88 -0.37
C LYS A 245 -6.39 3.64 0.03
N ALA A 246 -6.44 4.97 0.06
CA ALA A 246 -5.31 5.78 0.51
C ALA A 246 -4.93 5.42 1.95
N ALA A 247 -5.93 5.27 2.83
CA ALA A 247 -5.74 4.87 4.21
C ALA A 247 -5.14 3.45 4.32
N GLU A 248 -5.58 2.50 3.49
CA GLU A 248 -5.01 1.15 3.44
C GLU A 248 -3.54 1.14 3.02
N VAL A 249 -3.16 1.96 2.03
CA VAL A 249 -1.76 2.12 1.61
C VAL A 249 -0.92 2.73 2.73
N LEU A 250 -1.40 3.77 3.41
CA LEU A 250 -0.66 4.45 4.49
C LEU A 250 -0.45 3.53 5.71
N ARG A 251 -1.43 2.68 6.04
CA ARG A 251 -1.32 1.70 7.15
C ARG A 251 -0.21 0.67 6.98
N LEU A 252 0.38 0.56 5.78
CA LEU A 252 1.57 -0.26 5.58
C LEU A 252 2.79 0.29 6.34
N ASP A 253 2.88 1.60 6.53
CA ASP A 253 4.07 2.26 7.10
C ASP A 253 3.77 3.13 8.32
N LEU A 254 2.50 3.47 8.56
CA LEU A 254 2.06 4.40 9.61
C LEU A 254 1.06 3.75 10.57
N ASP A 255 1.03 4.23 11.81
CA ASP A 255 -0.04 3.92 12.76
C ASP A 255 -1.34 4.67 12.43
N ALA A 256 -2.44 4.32 13.11
CA ALA A 256 -3.76 4.89 12.84
C ALA A 256 -3.80 6.42 12.99
N ARG A 257 -3.10 6.97 13.99
CA ARG A 257 -3.09 8.41 14.24
C ARG A 257 -2.33 9.15 13.13
N ALA A 258 -1.14 8.64 12.77
CA ALA A 258 -0.33 9.20 11.69
C ALA A 258 -1.07 9.13 10.34
N VAL A 259 -1.81 8.05 10.07
CA VAL A 259 -2.69 7.94 8.88
C VAL A 259 -3.71 9.08 8.85
N ASP A 260 -4.45 9.30 9.95
CA ASP A 260 -5.48 10.34 10.01
C ASP A 260 -4.89 11.75 9.85
N GLU A 261 -3.73 12.00 10.46
CA GLU A 261 -2.99 13.26 10.32
C GLU A 261 -2.50 13.49 8.87
N THR A 262 -1.93 12.45 8.24
CA THR A 262 -1.49 12.50 6.84
C THR A 262 -2.66 12.73 5.87
N LEU A 263 -3.79 12.02 6.02
CA LEU A 263 -4.97 12.20 5.17
C LEU A 263 -5.57 13.61 5.31
N ARG A 264 -5.59 14.16 6.54
CA ARG A 264 -6.01 15.54 6.76
C ARG A 264 -5.11 16.54 6.03
N TYR A 265 -3.80 16.30 6.03
CA TYR A 265 -2.84 17.10 5.28
C TYR A 265 -3.06 16.96 3.75
N PHE A 266 -3.28 15.76 3.25
CA PHE A 266 -3.54 15.51 1.82
C PHE A 266 -4.82 16.20 1.32
N ARG A 267 -5.92 16.18 2.09
CA ARG A 267 -7.14 16.94 1.76
C ARG A 267 -6.88 18.45 1.68
N ARG A 268 -6.03 18.97 2.57
CA ARG A 268 -5.61 20.38 2.48
C ARG A 268 -4.84 20.63 1.18
N LEU A 269 -3.91 19.76 0.78
CA LEU A 269 -3.19 19.90 -0.48
C LEU A 269 -4.11 19.88 -1.71
N GLU A 270 -5.14 19.03 -1.71
CA GLU A 270 -6.14 18.96 -2.77
C GLU A 270 -6.86 20.30 -2.96
N SER A 271 -7.22 20.98 -1.88
CA SER A 271 -7.88 22.30 -1.91
C SER A 271 -7.02 23.46 -2.44
N LEU A 272 -5.69 23.30 -2.53
CA LEU A 272 -4.78 24.36 -2.96
C LEU A 272 -4.65 24.43 -4.49
N ALA A 273 -4.49 25.64 -5.03
CA ALA A 273 -4.08 25.84 -6.42
C ALA A 273 -2.68 25.21 -6.69
N PRO A 274 -2.35 24.80 -7.93
CA PRO A 274 -1.16 24.01 -8.21
C PRO A 274 0.17 24.63 -7.68
N PRO A 275 0.46 25.93 -7.87
CA PRO A 275 1.70 26.51 -7.34
C PRO A 275 1.77 26.46 -5.80
N ALA A 276 0.65 26.77 -5.12
CA ALA A 276 0.57 26.75 -3.66
C ALA A 276 0.70 25.31 -3.12
N ARG A 277 0.13 24.33 -3.82
CA ARG A 277 0.25 22.90 -3.52
C ARG A 277 1.70 22.43 -3.58
N VAL A 278 2.44 22.80 -4.64
CA VAL A 278 3.87 22.47 -4.76
C VAL A 278 4.68 23.11 -3.64
N ARG A 279 4.44 24.38 -3.33
CA ARG A 279 5.13 25.07 -2.22
C ARG A 279 4.89 24.39 -0.88
N ALA A 280 3.66 23.93 -0.61
CA ALA A 280 3.33 23.20 0.61
C ALA A 280 4.06 21.83 0.70
N LEU A 281 4.14 21.11 -0.42
CA LEU A 281 4.91 19.86 -0.53
C LEU A 281 6.41 20.10 -0.30
N ILE A 282 6.99 21.17 -0.85
CA ILE A 282 8.40 21.55 -0.61
C ILE A 282 8.63 21.86 0.87
N ALA A 283 7.73 22.63 1.50
CA ALA A 283 7.87 23.04 2.89
C ALA A 283 7.84 21.86 3.86
N THR A 284 7.05 20.82 3.56
CA THR A 284 6.98 19.60 4.37
C THR A 284 8.10 18.60 4.07
N ALA A 285 8.71 18.67 2.88
CA ALA A 285 9.88 17.85 2.52
C ALA A 285 11.21 18.42 3.04
N ALA A 286 11.25 19.69 3.48
CA ALA A 286 12.43 20.27 4.10
C ALA A 286 12.68 19.57 5.46
N PRO A 287 13.90 19.08 5.75
CA PRO A 287 14.19 18.54 7.05
C PRO A 287 13.93 19.63 8.08
N MET A 288 12.99 19.39 9.00
CA MET A 288 12.76 20.31 10.11
C MET A 288 14.08 20.51 10.85
N SER A 289 14.46 21.77 11.09
CA SER A 289 15.71 22.20 11.76
C SER A 289 15.93 21.63 13.17
N HIS A 290 14.96 20.89 13.69
CA HIS A 290 15.09 20.13 14.91
C HIS A 290 15.52 18.73 14.49
N ALA A 291 16.81 18.43 14.57
CA ALA A 291 17.21 17.03 14.71
C ALA A 291 16.46 16.51 15.94
N PRO A 292 15.50 15.57 15.80
CA PRO A 292 15.11 14.78 16.94
C PRO A 292 16.35 13.92 17.18
N ALA A 293 17.23 14.39 18.05
CA ALA A 293 18.04 13.44 18.79
C ALA A 293 17.02 12.48 19.43
N ASP A 294 17.11 11.21 19.10
CA ASP A 294 16.35 10.14 19.75
C ASP A 294 14.82 10.19 19.68
N THR A 295 14.27 10.19 18.48
CA THR A 295 13.10 9.32 18.27
C THR A 295 13.51 8.24 17.29
N ALA A 296 13.82 7.06 17.82
CA ALA A 296 13.69 5.81 17.09
C ALA A 296 12.22 5.68 16.67
N ILE A 297 11.80 6.42 15.65
CA ILE A 297 10.64 6.07 14.85
C ILE A 297 11.09 4.80 14.15
N PRO A 298 10.57 3.61 14.51
CA PRO A 298 10.96 2.40 13.82
C PRO A 298 10.59 2.60 12.35
N VAL A 299 11.60 2.77 11.49
CA VAL A 299 11.41 2.66 10.05
C VAL A 299 11.08 1.21 9.83
N ILE A 300 9.79 0.88 9.76
CA ILE A 300 9.35 -0.49 9.53
C ILE A 300 9.88 -0.88 8.15
N PRO A 301 10.87 -1.79 8.07
CA PRO A 301 11.53 -2.08 6.81
C PRO A 301 10.50 -2.60 5.81
N ASP A 302 10.77 -2.37 4.53
CA ASP A 302 9.93 -2.91 3.48
C ASP A 302 9.95 -4.45 3.52
N SER A 303 8.78 -5.08 3.44
CA SER A 303 8.64 -6.53 3.58
C SER A 303 7.90 -7.16 2.39
N PRO A 304 8.17 -8.44 2.06
CA PRO A 304 7.41 -9.16 1.03
C PRO A 304 5.91 -9.12 1.28
N GLN A 305 5.47 -9.15 2.54
CA GLN A 305 4.05 -9.07 2.91
C GLN A 305 3.46 -7.69 2.56
N LYS A 306 4.18 -6.59 2.83
CA LYS A 306 3.74 -5.23 2.43
C LYS A 306 3.58 -5.13 0.91
N ARG A 307 4.56 -5.65 0.17
CA ARG A 307 4.52 -5.64 -1.31
C ARG A 307 3.39 -6.49 -1.87
N ALA A 308 3.16 -7.68 -1.30
CA ALA A 308 2.05 -8.54 -1.70
C ALA A 308 0.68 -7.92 -1.39
N LEU A 309 0.52 -7.27 -0.23
CA LEU A 309 -0.71 -6.55 0.10
C LEU A 309 -0.94 -5.40 -0.87
N LEU A 310 0.09 -4.58 -1.12
CA LEU A 310 0.00 -3.48 -2.08
C LEU A 310 -0.38 -3.96 -3.48
N LYS A 311 0.21 -5.07 -3.97
CA LYS A 311 -0.18 -5.69 -5.24
C LYS A 311 -1.65 -6.10 -5.27
N ARG A 312 -2.17 -6.67 -4.18
CA ARG A 312 -3.60 -7.05 -4.08
C ARG A 312 -4.53 -5.85 -4.11
N LEU A 313 -4.16 -4.75 -3.46
CA LEU A 313 -4.94 -3.50 -3.46
C LEU A 313 -5.07 -2.89 -4.86
N PHE A 314 -4.05 -3.06 -5.70
CA PHE A 314 -3.99 -2.51 -7.06
C PHE A 314 -4.21 -3.53 -8.18
N ALA A 315 -4.40 -4.80 -7.83
CA ALA A 315 -4.85 -5.79 -8.79
C ALA A 315 -6.21 -5.34 -9.34
N ARG A 316 -6.39 -5.49 -10.66
CA ARG A 316 -7.74 -5.35 -11.23
C ARG A 316 -8.67 -6.26 -10.42
N PRO A 317 -9.87 -5.79 -10.01
CA PRO A 317 -10.84 -6.68 -9.40
C PRO A 317 -10.93 -7.89 -10.29
N ALA A 318 -10.68 -9.08 -9.72
CA ALA A 318 -10.77 -10.31 -10.49
C ALA A 318 -12.10 -10.27 -11.23
N PRO A 319 -12.14 -10.62 -12.54
CA PRO A 319 -13.42 -10.73 -13.22
C PRO A 319 -14.33 -11.54 -12.29
N PRO A 320 -15.58 -11.07 -12.07
CA PRO A 320 -16.49 -11.77 -11.17
C PRO A 320 -16.40 -13.24 -11.55
N PRO A 321 -16.22 -14.15 -10.56
CA PRO A 321 -16.09 -15.56 -10.87
C PRO A 321 -17.19 -15.89 -11.86
N PRO A 322 -16.88 -16.54 -13.00
CA PRO A 322 -17.87 -16.80 -14.03
C PRO A 322 -19.09 -17.36 -13.32
N PRO A 323 -20.31 -16.88 -13.64
CA PRO A 323 -21.51 -17.34 -12.98
C PRO A 323 -21.41 -18.86 -12.93
N PRO A 324 -21.64 -19.49 -11.75
CA PRO A 324 -21.48 -20.93 -11.61
C PRO A 324 -22.16 -21.55 -12.82
N LYS A 325 -21.42 -22.35 -13.60
CA LYS A 325 -21.95 -23.00 -14.81
C LYS A 325 -23.36 -23.47 -14.47
N PRO A 326 -24.39 -23.17 -15.28
CA PRO A 326 -25.74 -23.64 -15.01
C PRO A 326 -25.61 -25.11 -14.63
N GLU A 327 -25.98 -25.46 -13.40
CA GLU A 327 -25.95 -26.86 -12.99
C GLU A 327 -26.67 -27.63 -14.10
N PRO A 328 -26.07 -28.71 -14.65
CA PRO A 328 -26.72 -29.48 -15.69
C PRO A 328 -28.11 -29.80 -15.17
N LYS A 329 -29.16 -29.35 -15.88
CA LYS A 329 -30.56 -29.48 -15.48
C LYS A 329 -30.71 -30.84 -14.79
N PRO A 330 -31.07 -30.89 -13.49
CA PRO A 330 -31.06 -32.15 -12.77
C PRO A 330 -31.93 -33.11 -13.57
N LYS A 331 -31.35 -34.27 -13.93
CA LYS A 331 -32.07 -35.35 -14.62
C LYS A 331 -33.41 -35.54 -13.89
N PRO A 332 -34.54 -35.68 -14.60
CA PRO A 332 -35.86 -35.81 -13.97
C PRO A 332 -35.78 -36.81 -12.82
N VAL A 333 -35.98 -36.30 -11.60
CA VAL A 333 -35.92 -37.14 -10.41
C VAL A 333 -37.15 -38.03 -10.48
N ASP A 334 -36.96 -39.33 -10.77
CA ASP A 334 -38.03 -40.34 -10.82
C ASP A 334 -38.73 -40.51 -9.45
N LEU A 335 -39.65 -39.62 -9.11
CA LEU A 335 -40.36 -39.57 -7.82
C LEU A 335 -41.59 -40.49 -7.85
N PRO A 336 -42.01 -41.06 -6.70
CA PRO A 336 -43.27 -41.81 -6.60
C PRO A 336 -44.44 -41.07 -7.23
N PRO A 337 -45.32 -41.70 -8.01
CA PRO A 337 -46.44 -41.02 -8.64
C PRO A 337 -47.33 -40.33 -7.60
N LEU A 338 -47.93 -39.20 -8.00
CA LEU A 338 -48.89 -38.47 -7.15
C LEU A 338 -50.07 -39.38 -6.79
N LEU A 339 -50.63 -39.22 -5.59
CA LEU A 339 -51.79 -39.99 -5.15
C LEU A 339 -53.02 -39.66 -6.00
N ASP A 340 -53.80 -40.67 -6.36
CA ASP A 340 -55.08 -40.47 -7.06
C ASP A 340 -56.13 -39.88 -6.10
N PRO A 341 -56.99 -38.95 -6.58
CA PRO A 341 -57.91 -38.20 -5.73
C PRO A 341 -59.07 -39.04 -5.16
N THR A 342 -59.23 -40.29 -5.60
CA THR A 342 -60.35 -41.16 -5.26
C THR A 342 -59.97 -42.29 -4.30
N GLY A 343 -58.68 -42.47 -3.98
CA GLY A 343 -58.18 -43.61 -3.20
C GLY A 343 -57.91 -43.28 -1.73
N TRP A 344 -58.15 -44.24 -0.83
CA TRP A 344 -57.62 -44.17 0.53
C TRP A 344 -56.11 -44.41 0.50
N SER A 345 -55.39 -43.78 1.42
CA SER A 345 -53.96 -44.00 1.54
C SER A 345 -53.49 -43.97 2.98
N VAL A 346 -52.26 -44.42 3.18
CA VAL A 346 -51.57 -44.32 4.46
C VAL A 346 -50.33 -43.47 4.28
N GLN A 347 -50.24 -42.35 4.99
CA GLN A 347 -49.02 -41.55 5.08
C GLN A 347 -48.08 -42.14 6.12
N ILE A 348 -46.83 -42.34 5.74
CA ILE A 348 -45.79 -42.88 6.65
C ILE A 348 -44.70 -41.86 6.95
N ALA A 349 -44.46 -40.87 6.09
CA ALA A 349 -43.45 -39.83 6.32
C ALA A 349 -43.74 -38.54 5.55
N ALA A 350 -43.07 -37.45 5.90
CA ALA A 350 -43.08 -36.18 5.17
C ALA A 350 -41.67 -35.59 5.12
N TYR A 351 -41.28 -35.05 3.96
CA TYR A 351 -39.93 -34.57 3.66
C TYR A 351 -39.95 -33.17 3.05
N ARG A 352 -38.82 -32.46 3.13
CA ARG A 352 -38.67 -31.10 2.60
C ARG A 352 -38.21 -31.07 1.14
N THR A 353 -37.57 -32.15 0.66
CA THR A 353 -37.00 -32.18 -0.69
C THR A 353 -37.28 -33.50 -1.43
N PRO A 354 -37.30 -33.51 -2.78
CA PRO A 354 -37.43 -34.73 -3.58
C PRO A 354 -36.40 -35.82 -3.26
N ALA A 355 -35.15 -35.40 -2.99
CA ALA A 355 -34.06 -36.33 -2.67
C ALA A 355 -34.27 -37.00 -1.29
N GLN A 356 -34.83 -36.28 -0.32
CA GLN A 356 -35.21 -36.86 0.98
C GLN A 356 -36.38 -37.83 0.82
N LEU A 357 -37.37 -37.51 -0.02
CA LEU A 357 -38.49 -38.41 -0.33
C LEU A 357 -37.98 -39.74 -0.89
N LYS A 358 -37.07 -39.72 -1.87
CA LYS A 358 -36.48 -40.94 -2.45
C LYS A 358 -35.74 -41.79 -1.42
N ARG A 359 -34.88 -41.16 -0.62
CA ARG A 359 -34.13 -41.86 0.44
C ARG A 359 -35.09 -42.46 1.48
N GLY A 360 -36.11 -41.70 1.84
CA GLY A 360 -37.18 -42.13 2.73
C GLY A 360 -37.95 -43.34 2.19
N GLN A 361 -38.41 -43.27 0.95
CA GLN A 361 -39.08 -44.36 0.27
C GLN A 361 -38.23 -45.63 0.28
N ALA A 362 -36.98 -45.55 -0.17
CA ALA A 362 -36.07 -46.70 -0.19
C ALA A 362 -35.86 -47.28 1.22
N TYR A 363 -35.73 -46.42 2.23
CA TYR A 363 -35.63 -46.84 3.62
C TYR A 363 -36.87 -47.59 4.10
N TYR A 364 -38.08 -47.04 3.91
CA TYR A 364 -39.33 -47.65 4.36
C TYR A 364 -39.64 -48.96 3.62
N TRP A 365 -39.47 -48.99 2.28
CA TRP A 365 -39.72 -50.20 1.48
C TRP A 365 -38.70 -51.31 1.74
N ARG A 366 -37.47 -50.98 2.14
CA ARG A 366 -36.48 -51.98 2.57
C ARG A 366 -36.76 -52.47 4.00
N LYS A 367 -37.02 -51.55 4.93
CA LYS A 367 -37.17 -51.87 6.36
C LYS A 367 -38.48 -52.62 6.67
N TYR A 368 -39.56 -52.27 6.00
CA TYR A 368 -40.89 -52.87 6.20
C TYR A 368 -41.34 -53.69 4.99
N ALA A 369 -40.38 -54.30 4.29
CA ALA A 369 -40.62 -55.07 3.06
C ALA A 369 -41.71 -56.14 3.23
N ALA A 370 -41.77 -56.79 4.40
CA ALA A 370 -42.77 -57.81 4.73
C ALA A 370 -44.23 -57.33 4.57
N VAL A 371 -44.48 -56.02 4.74
CA VAL A 371 -45.81 -55.42 4.60
C VAL A 371 -45.89 -54.57 3.33
N LEU A 372 -44.84 -53.81 3.00
CA LEU A 372 -44.87 -52.80 1.94
C LEU A 372 -44.52 -53.32 0.53
N ALA A 373 -43.89 -54.50 0.39
CA ALA A 373 -43.46 -55.01 -0.92
C ALA A 373 -44.61 -55.18 -1.93
N ARG A 374 -45.84 -55.44 -1.44
CA ARG A 374 -47.04 -55.60 -2.27
C ARG A 374 -47.73 -54.27 -2.64
N TYR A 375 -47.30 -53.15 -2.07
CA TYR A 375 -47.92 -51.84 -2.29
C TYR A 375 -47.00 -50.91 -3.07
N ARG A 376 -47.61 -50.03 -3.87
CA ARG A 376 -46.86 -49.04 -4.65
C ARG A 376 -46.61 -47.78 -3.80
N PRO A 377 -45.39 -47.22 -3.83
CA PRO A 377 -45.12 -45.93 -3.21
C PRO A 377 -45.86 -44.84 -3.99
N ARG A 378 -46.59 -43.99 -3.28
CA ARG A 378 -47.23 -42.78 -3.81
C ARG A 378 -46.72 -41.56 -3.07
N ARG A 379 -46.97 -40.37 -3.61
CA ARG A 379 -46.69 -39.11 -2.90
C ARG A 379 -47.86 -38.15 -2.96
N SER A 380 -47.94 -37.23 -2.00
CA SER A 380 -48.67 -35.99 -2.19
C SER A 380 -47.85 -34.79 -1.75
N GLU A 381 -48.20 -33.64 -2.28
CA GLU A 381 -47.42 -32.41 -2.17
C GLU A 381 -48.30 -31.34 -1.53
N ILE A 382 -47.87 -30.79 -0.40
CA ILE A 382 -48.62 -29.74 0.29
C ILE A 382 -47.71 -28.57 0.62
N ASP A 383 -48.20 -27.34 0.41
CA ASP A 383 -47.59 -26.14 0.95
C ASP A 383 -48.49 -25.53 2.01
N TYR A 384 -47.98 -25.45 3.25
CA TYR A 384 -48.69 -24.78 4.34
C TYR A 384 -48.44 -23.27 4.38
N GLY A 385 -47.61 -22.74 3.48
CA GLY A 385 -47.24 -21.34 3.42
C GLY A 385 -46.51 -20.83 4.67
N PRO A 386 -46.36 -19.50 4.78
CA PRO A 386 -45.72 -18.85 5.91
C PRO A 386 -46.69 -18.73 7.09
N ARG A 387 -46.94 -19.84 7.80
CA ARG A 387 -47.72 -19.84 9.04
C ARG A 387 -46.86 -19.88 10.29
N ARG A 388 -47.35 -19.25 11.38
CA ARG A 388 -46.67 -19.20 12.69
C ARG A 388 -46.62 -20.55 13.41
N LYS A 389 -47.66 -21.40 13.28
CA LYS A 389 -47.73 -22.73 13.89
C LYS A 389 -47.26 -23.82 12.93
N ALA A 390 -46.46 -24.78 13.40
CA ALA A 390 -45.97 -25.89 12.59
C ALA A 390 -47.11 -26.87 12.21
N PRO A 391 -46.99 -27.62 11.10
CA PRO A 391 -45.88 -27.60 10.11
C PRO A 391 -45.94 -26.44 9.09
N ARG A 392 -44.85 -25.68 8.91
CA ARG A 392 -44.78 -24.55 7.95
C ARG A 392 -44.01 -24.90 6.67
N GLY A 393 -44.37 -24.26 5.56
CA GLY A 393 -43.75 -24.45 4.25
C GLY A 393 -44.15 -25.73 3.53
N PHE A 394 -43.42 -26.04 2.45
CA PHE A 394 -43.69 -27.14 1.53
C PHE A 394 -43.21 -28.50 2.05
N PHE A 395 -44.00 -29.55 1.80
CA PHE A 395 -43.69 -30.94 2.13
C PHE A 395 -44.08 -31.92 1.02
N TYR A 396 -43.18 -32.88 0.78
CA TYR A 396 -43.43 -34.12 0.06
C TYR A 396 -43.85 -35.21 1.05
N ARG A 397 -45.11 -35.61 1.03
CA ARG A 397 -45.64 -36.67 1.88
C ARG A 397 -45.50 -38.02 1.18
N LEU A 398 -44.89 -38.98 1.85
CA LEU A 398 -44.74 -40.35 1.37
C LEU A 398 -45.96 -41.15 1.79
N ASN A 399 -46.70 -41.66 0.81
CA ASN A 399 -47.94 -42.40 0.99
C ASN A 399 -47.81 -43.84 0.45
N VAL A 400 -48.62 -44.73 1.00
CA VAL A 400 -48.84 -46.09 0.53
C VAL A 400 -50.26 -46.15 -0.04
N GLY A 401 -50.40 -46.53 -1.31
CA GLY A 401 -51.66 -46.62 -2.06
C GLY A 401 -51.57 -47.65 -3.19
N ASP A 402 -52.65 -48.01 -3.90
CA ASP A 402 -54.00 -47.44 -3.93
C ASP A 402 -54.96 -48.29 -3.09
N LEU A 403 -55.35 -47.82 -1.90
CA LEU A 403 -56.24 -48.58 -1.02
C LEU A 403 -57.69 -48.23 -1.35
N HIS A 404 -58.56 -49.22 -1.37
CA HIS A 404 -59.94 -49.08 -1.86
C HIS A 404 -60.93 -48.71 -0.76
N SER A 405 -60.58 -48.91 0.52
CA SER A 405 -61.47 -48.60 1.64
C SER A 405 -60.76 -48.08 2.89
N ARG A 406 -61.51 -47.39 3.75
CA ARG A 406 -61.05 -46.98 5.08
C ARG A 406 -60.62 -48.18 5.92
N ALA A 407 -61.35 -49.30 5.83
CA ALA A 407 -61.04 -50.51 6.58
C ALA A 407 -59.66 -51.07 6.20
N GLU A 408 -59.35 -51.08 4.91
CA GLU A 408 -58.05 -51.49 4.38
C GLU A 408 -56.92 -50.58 4.84
N ALA A 409 -57.12 -49.25 4.78
CA ALA A 409 -56.12 -48.28 5.24
C ALA A 409 -55.86 -48.39 6.75
N VAL A 410 -56.91 -48.60 7.56
CA VAL A 410 -56.78 -48.83 9.00
C VAL A 410 -56.04 -50.14 9.31
N ALA A 411 -56.34 -51.22 8.57
CA ALA A 411 -55.69 -52.51 8.74
C ALA A 411 -54.18 -52.42 8.41
N LEU A 412 -53.83 -51.81 7.27
CA LEU A 412 -52.45 -51.56 6.88
C LEU A 412 -51.73 -50.69 7.91
N CYS A 413 -52.39 -49.63 8.37
CA CYS A 413 -51.81 -48.74 9.37
C CYS A 413 -51.52 -49.45 10.69
N ARG A 414 -52.39 -50.37 11.11
CA ARG A 414 -52.20 -51.20 12.31
C ARG A 414 -51.00 -52.13 12.16
N GLN A 415 -50.85 -52.78 11.01
CA GLN A 415 -49.70 -53.65 10.71
C GLN A 415 -48.39 -52.86 10.76
N LEU A 416 -48.36 -51.68 10.13
CA LEU A 416 -47.17 -50.81 10.14
C LEU A 416 -46.81 -50.33 11.55
N LYS A 417 -47.81 -49.91 12.34
CA LYS A 417 -47.60 -49.50 13.74
C LYS A 417 -47.09 -50.63 14.63
N ALA A 418 -47.58 -51.86 14.43
CA ALA A 418 -47.10 -53.04 15.16
C ALA A 418 -45.61 -53.32 14.90
N LEU A 419 -45.11 -52.96 13.71
CA LEU A 419 -43.70 -53.03 13.35
C LEU A 419 -42.90 -51.77 13.76
N GLY A 420 -43.53 -50.82 14.47
CA GLY A 420 -42.90 -49.57 14.92
C GLY A 420 -42.75 -48.51 13.83
N ALA A 421 -43.48 -48.61 12.71
CA ALA A 421 -43.52 -47.56 11.70
C ALA A 421 -44.53 -46.46 12.08
N PRO A 422 -44.20 -45.17 11.86
CA PRO A 422 -45.18 -44.10 11.90
C PRO A 422 -46.24 -44.29 10.81
N CYS A 423 -47.50 -43.96 11.14
CA CYS A 423 -48.60 -44.16 10.22
C CYS A 423 -49.81 -43.27 10.53
N TRP A 424 -50.33 -42.62 9.47
CA TRP A 424 -51.56 -41.84 9.49
C TRP A 424 -52.46 -42.26 8.32
N VAL A 425 -53.67 -42.70 8.62
CA VAL A 425 -54.70 -43.00 7.62
C VAL A 425 -55.19 -41.69 7.01
N ARG A 426 -55.23 -41.62 5.68
CA ARG A 426 -55.70 -40.45 4.95
C ARG A 426 -56.93 -40.77 4.11
N PRO A 427 -58.00 -39.96 4.20
CA PRO A 427 -59.13 -40.06 3.30
C PRO A 427 -58.74 -39.63 1.87
N PRO A 428 -59.53 -39.98 0.86
CA PRO A 428 -59.41 -39.41 -0.47
C PRO A 428 -59.55 -37.88 -0.40
N GLU A 429 -58.59 -37.16 -0.98
CA GLU A 429 -58.58 -35.69 -1.03
C GLU A 429 -58.60 -35.25 -2.52
N PRO A 430 -59.12 -34.06 -2.85
CA PRO A 430 -59.00 -33.50 -4.21
C PRO A 430 -57.54 -33.49 -4.69
N PRO A 431 -57.26 -33.48 -6.00
CA PRO A 431 -55.88 -33.60 -6.50
C PRO A 431 -54.97 -32.48 -5.94
N GLU A 432 -54.13 -32.83 -4.96
CA GLU A 432 -53.11 -31.97 -4.36
C GLU A 432 -51.96 -31.78 -5.38
N GLY A 433 -51.81 -30.60 -5.99
CA GLY A 433 -50.75 -30.38 -7.00
C GLY A 433 -50.75 -29.11 -7.86
N ARG A 434 -51.34 -27.97 -7.43
CA ARG A 434 -51.09 -26.68 -8.12
C ARG A 434 -49.97 -25.90 -7.45
N LEU A 435 -48.89 -25.65 -8.21
CA LEU A 435 -47.83 -24.69 -7.88
C LEU A 435 -48.45 -23.27 -7.72
N PRO A 436 -47.99 -22.44 -6.77
CA PRO A 436 -48.35 -21.02 -6.76
C PRO A 436 -47.83 -20.37 -8.05
N ALA A 437 -48.71 -19.76 -8.84
CA ALA A 437 -48.29 -18.91 -9.94
C ALA A 437 -47.47 -17.73 -9.39
N GLY A 438 -46.31 -17.46 -9.98
CA GLY A 438 -45.51 -16.27 -9.70
C GLY A 438 -46.27 -14.98 -10.06
N PRO A 439 -45.77 -13.80 -9.62
CA PRO A 439 -46.52 -12.57 -9.70
C PRO A 439 -46.84 -12.22 -11.16
N GLU A 440 -48.13 -12.18 -11.49
CA GLU A 440 -48.63 -11.69 -12.76
C GLU A 440 -48.27 -10.22 -12.90
N SER A 441 -47.47 -9.91 -13.92
CA SER A 441 -47.24 -8.54 -14.39
C SER A 441 -48.57 -7.98 -14.89
N GLY A 442 -49.18 -7.09 -14.11
CA GLY A 442 -50.32 -6.31 -14.56
C GLY A 442 -49.93 -5.39 -15.71
N ASN A 443 -50.56 -5.59 -16.88
CA ASN A 443 -51.09 -4.47 -17.65
C ASN A 443 -52.05 -4.98 -18.74
N GLY A 444 -53.33 -4.88 -18.44
CA GLY A 444 -54.42 -5.11 -19.36
C GLY A 444 -55.65 -4.37 -18.87
N LYS A 445 -55.59 -3.02 -18.85
CA LYS A 445 -56.78 -2.19 -18.70
C LYS A 445 -57.65 -2.36 -19.95
N THR A 446 -58.59 -3.30 -19.91
CA THR A 446 -59.77 -3.28 -20.77
C THR A 446 -60.85 -2.47 -20.04
N THR A 447 -61.08 -1.28 -20.57
CA THR A 447 -62.25 -0.44 -20.30
C THR A 447 -63.52 -1.20 -20.62
N ARG A 448 -64.48 -1.21 -19.68
CA ARG A 448 -65.91 -1.46 -19.97
C ARG A 448 -66.72 -0.20 -19.60
N PRO A 449 -67.67 0.22 -20.44
CA PRO A 449 -68.58 1.33 -20.15
C PRO A 449 -69.91 0.84 -19.53
N ALA A 450 -70.78 1.82 -19.26
CA ALA A 450 -72.15 1.79 -18.72
C ALA A 450 -72.20 1.90 -17.17
N GLY A 451 -72.96 2.82 -16.58
CA GLY A 451 -74.15 3.52 -17.08
C GLY A 451 -75.37 2.99 -16.34
N ASN A 452 -75.69 3.64 -15.22
CA ASN A 452 -76.99 4.04 -14.66
C ASN A 452 -76.85 4.28 -13.17
#